data_AF-A0A966R9C7-F1
#
_entry.id   AF-A0A966R9C7-F1
#
_cell.length_a   1.000
_cell.length_b   1.000
_cell.length_c   1.000
_cell.angle_alpha   90.00
_cell.angle_beta   90.00
_cell.angle_gamma   90.00
#
_symmetry.space_group_name_H-M   'P 1'
#
loop_
_entity.id
_entity.type
_entity.pdbx_description
1 polymer ?
#
loop_
_entity_poly.entity_id
_entity_poly.type
_entity_poly.pdbx_seq_one_letter_code
_entity_poly.pdbx_strand_id
1 'polypeptide(L)'
;DQTITFGALPSKTYGDASFGLSATASSGLSVSYVSSDTSVATVAGSTVTILKAGSTTITASQAGDASYNAATSVGQVLTVNPKALTITAPTIASKGYDGTTTAGAVTVGSLSGFVTGETVTATGTAAAYSSANAGTYSGVTVTYTLANGTGGGLASNYSLANGTATGVITKATPTITAAPTASAITYGQTLASSTLTGGTASVAGSFAFTTTATAPSAGTGNQGVTFTPTDTVNYNTATTTVSVTVNAASLPTVTFTPPASLTYSGSAKTHTASATGPSSLTLTYTGRTTR
;
A
#
# COMPACT_ATOMS: atom_id res chain seq x y z
N ASP A 1 51.49 -23.31 -48.66
CA ASP A 1 50.67 -22.69 -47.61
C ASP A 1 49.30 -23.32 -47.54
N GLN A 2 48.58 -23.05 -46.45
CA GLN A 2 47.27 -23.60 -46.17
C GLN A 2 46.47 -22.65 -45.28
N THR A 3 45.16 -22.81 -45.27
CA THR A 3 44.22 -21.96 -44.52
C THR A 3 43.33 -22.77 -43.60
N ILE A 4 42.81 -22.13 -42.55
CA ILE A 4 41.76 -22.67 -41.69
C ILE A 4 40.45 -22.00 -42.05
N THR A 5 39.40 -22.79 -42.26
CA THR A 5 38.02 -22.32 -42.29
C THR A 5 37.38 -22.63 -40.95
N PHE A 6 37.09 -21.58 -40.16
CA PHE A 6 36.39 -21.70 -38.89
C PHE A 6 35.32 -20.61 -38.81
N GLY A 7 34.06 -21.02 -38.96
CA GLY A 7 32.92 -20.10 -38.94
C GLY A 7 32.61 -19.57 -37.54
N ALA A 8 31.84 -18.48 -37.47
CA ALA A 8 31.39 -17.91 -36.21
C ALA A 8 30.63 -18.93 -35.36
N LEU A 9 30.87 -18.90 -34.04
CA LEU A 9 30.18 -19.79 -33.11
C LEU A 9 28.80 -19.21 -32.75
N PRO A 10 27.75 -20.05 -32.69
CA PRO A 10 26.46 -19.59 -32.18
C PRO A 10 26.59 -19.25 -30.70
N SER A 11 25.80 -18.27 -30.25
CA SER A 11 25.66 -18.02 -28.82
C SER A 11 25.07 -19.23 -28.10
N LYS A 12 25.47 -19.40 -26.86
CA LYS A 12 25.02 -20.47 -25.95
C LYS A 12 24.38 -19.86 -24.72
N THR A 13 23.73 -20.68 -23.92
CA THR A 13 23.20 -20.32 -22.61
C THR A 13 23.87 -21.16 -21.53
N TYR A 14 24.06 -20.58 -20.35
CA TYR A 14 24.56 -21.32 -19.21
C TYR A 14 23.67 -22.55 -18.90
N GLY A 15 24.30 -23.72 -18.76
CA GLY A 15 23.62 -25.01 -18.59
C GLY A 15 23.30 -25.75 -19.89
N ASP A 16 23.63 -25.19 -21.06
CA ASP A 16 23.59 -25.94 -22.32
C ASP A 16 24.59 -27.11 -22.28
N ALA A 17 24.26 -28.18 -23.01
CA ALA A 17 25.15 -29.32 -23.18
C ALA A 17 26.44 -28.93 -23.93
N SER A 18 27.50 -29.71 -23.72
CA SER A 18 28.74 -29.60 -24.49
C SER A 18 28.47 -29.75 -25.99
N PHE A 19 29.27 -29.05 -26.81
CA PHE A 19 29.08 -29.03 -28.27
C PHE A 19 30.40 -29.19 -29.02
N GLY A 20 30.32 -29.67 -30.27
CA GLY A 20 31.48 -29.91 -31.12
C GLY A 20 31.89 -28.70 -31.97
N LEU A 21 33.18 -28.60 -32.26
CA LEU A 21 33.79 -27.66 -33.19
C LEU A 21 34.09 -28.35 -34.53
N SER A 22 33.97 -27.62 -35.63
CA SER A 22 34.04 -28.16 -36.99
C SER A 22 34.95 -27.36 -37.94
N ALA A 23 36.00 -26.70 -37.42
CA ALA A 23 36.98 -26.04 -38.27
C ALA A 23 37.72 -27.07 -39.16
N THR A 24 38.04 -26.66 -40.38
CA THR A 24 38.76 -27.48 -41.36
C THR A 24 40.01 -26.76 -41.85
N ALA A 25 41.12 -27.49 -42.00
CA ALA A 25 42.30 -26.99 -42.68
C ALA A 25 42.29 -27.41 -44.17
N SER A 26 42.72 -26.54 -45.08
CA SER A 26 42.75 -26.84 -46.52
C SER A 26 43.70 -27.99 -46.91
N SER A 27 44.62 -28.37 -46.01
CA SER A 27 45.51 -29.53 -46.14
C SER A 27 44.85 -30.87 -45.76
N GLY A 28 43.69 -30.85 -45.10
CA GLY A 28 43.09 -32.03 -44.48
C GLY A 28 43.71 -32.44 -43.13
N LEU A 29 44.72 -31.72 -42.64
CA LEU A 29 45.32 -31.95 -41.32
C LEU A 29 44.35 -31.60 -40.18
N SER A 30 44.47 -32.31 -39.06
CA SER A 30 43.66 -32.08 -37.87
C SER A 30 43.88 -30.70 -37.26
N VAL A 31 42.78 -30.02 -36.91
CA VAL A 31 42.80 -28.71 -36.26
C VAL A 31 42.77 -28.87 -34.74
N SER A 32 43.61 -28.11 -34.02
CA SER A 32 43.58 -28.01 -32.56
C SER A 32 42.89 -26.74 -32.10
N TYR A 33 42.35 -26.76 -30.88
CA TYR A 33 41.55 -25.67 -30.33
C TYR A 33 42.01 -25.27 -28.92
N VAL A 34 41.97 -23.97 -28.64
CA VAL A 34 42.26 -23.42 -27.30
C VAL A 34 41.23 -22.35 -26.96
N SER A 35 40.74 -22.34 -25.72
CA SER A 35 39.94 -21.24 -25.16
C SER A 35 40.84 -20.21 -24.49
N SER A 36 40.59 -18.92 -24.74
CA SER A 36 41.32 -17.83 -24.08
C SER A 36 40.95 -17.66 -22.60
N ASP A 37 39.75 -18.07 -22.21
CA ASP A 37 39.28 -18.10 -20.82
C ASP A 37 38.62 -19.45 -20.51
N THR A 38 39.40 -20.33 -19.88
CA THR A 38 38.95 -21.66 -19.47
C THR A 38 37.98 -21.64 -18.30
N SER A 39 37.78 -20.50 -17.63
CA SER A 39 36.72 -20.37 -16.63
C SER A 39 35.35 -20.13 -17.28
N VAL A 40 35.28 -19.62 -18.53
CA VAL A 40 34.05 -19.53 -19.35
C VAL A 40 33.72 -20.86 -20.00
N ALA A 41 34.67 -21.41 -20.73
CA ALA A 41 34.52 -22.68 -21.41
C ALA A 41 35.86 -23.37 -21.60
N THR A 42 35.88 -24.68 -21.38
CA THR A 42 37.04 -25.54 -21.67
C THR A 42 36.89 -26.23 -23.01
N VAL A 43 38.01 -26.62 -23.62
CA VAL A 43 38.02 -27.38 -24.87
C VAL A 43 38.85 -28.65 -24.68
N ALA A 44 38.26 -29.81 -24.97
CA ALA A 44 38.92 -31.10 -24.98
C ALA A 44 38.75 -31.76 -26.35
N GLY A 45 39.85 -31.89 -27.10
CA GLY A 45 39.78 -32.24 -28.52
C GLY A 45 39.00 -31.18 -29.31
N SER A 46 37.90 -31.57 -29.93
CA SER A 46 36.96 -30.67 -30.60
C SER A 46 35.70 -30.37 -29.78
N THR A 47 35.60 -30.83 -28.53
CA THR A 47 34.41 -30.63 -27.68
C THR A 47 34.62 -29.46 -26.73
N VAL A 48 33.67 -28.53 -26.74
CA VAL A 48 33.59 -27.41 -25.81
C VAL A 48 32.63 -27.74 -24.67
N THR A 49 33.05 -27.51 -23.43
CA THR A 49 32.20 -27.59 -22.23
C THR A 49 32.02 -26.20 -21.63
N ILE A 50 30.77 -25.82 -21.40
CA ILE A 50 30.38 -24.51 -20.84
C ILE A 50 30.46 -24.57 -19.31
N LEU A 51 31.06 -23.55 -18.70
CA LEU A 51 31.29 -23.49 -17.24
C LEU A 51 30.69 -22.26 -16.56
N LYS A 52 30.60 -21.10 -17.23
CA LYS A 52 29.91 -19.90 -16.70
C LYS A 52 29.37 -19.04 -17.83
N ALA A 53 28.45 -18.14 -17.51
CA ALA A 53 28.06 -17.07 -18.42
C ALA A 53 29.22 -16.08 -18.62
N GLY A 54 29.38 -15.57 -19.83
CA GLY A 54 30.49 -14.71 -20.22
C GLY A 54 30.87 -14.87 -21.68
N SER A 55 32.04 -14.35 -22.04
CA SER A 55 32.55 -14.45 -23.41
C SER A 55 34.00 -14.93 -23.40
N THR A 56 34.35 -15.83 -24.30
CA THR A 56 35.74 -16.31 -24.52
C THR A 56 35.99 -16.45 -26.02
N THR A 57 37.25 -16.38 -26.45
CA THR A 57 37.63 -16.67 -27.84
C THR A 57 38.14 -18.10 -27.92
N ILE A 58 37.59 -18.88 -28.84
CA ILE A 58 38.10 -20.20 -29.22
C ILE A 58 38.99 -20.02 -30.44
N THR A 59 40.26 -20.42 -30.34
CA THR A 59 41.24 -20.30 -31.42
C THR A 59 41.50 -21.65 -32.04
N ALA A 60 41.26 -21.76 -33.34
CA ALA A 60 41.60 -22.91 -34.18
C ALA A 60 43.02 -22.74 -34.75
N SER A 61 43.87 -23.75 -34.59
CA SER A 61 45.27 -23.74 -35.02
C SER A 61 45.65 -25.00 -35.77
N GLN A 62 46.56 -24.87 -36.74
CA GLN A 62 47.09 -26.00 -37.51
C GLN A 62 48.58 -25.73 -37.80
N ALA A 63 49.46 -26.57 -37.24
CA ALA A 63 50.92 -26.38 -37.23
C ALA A 63 51.62 -26.68 -38.57
N GLY A 64 50.97 -27.40 -39.48
CA GLY A 64 51.58 -27.89 -40.71
C GLY A 64 52.29 -29.22 -40.53
N ASP A 65 52.98 -29.64 -41.59
CA ASP A 65 53.80 -30.83 -41.67
C ASP A 65 54.92 -30.64 -42.70
N ALA A 66 55.54 -31.73 -43.18
CA ALA A 66 56.60 -31.67 -44.19
C ALA A 66 56.12 -31.14 -45.56
N SER A 67 54.81 -31.20 -45.85
CA SER A 67 54.22 -30.82 -47.15
C SER A 67 53.52 -29.46 -47.10
N TYR A 68 53.08 -29.02 -45.91
CA TYR A 68 52.34 -27.77 -45.74
C TYR A 68 52.87 -26.94 -44.57
N ASN A 69 53.15 -25.66 -44.81
CA ASN A 69 53.49 -24.67 -43.76
C ASN A 69 52.34 -24.47 -42.75
N ALA A 70 52.61 -24.01 -41.53
CA ALA A 70 51.56 -23.68 -40.56
C ALA A 70 50.50 -22.72 -41.13
N ALA A 71 49.23 -22.96 -40.79
CA ALA A 71 48.13 -22.05 -41.15
C ALA A 71 48.06 -20.89 -40.14
N THR A 72 47.64 -19.70 -40.59
CA THR A 72 47.27 -18.62 -39.68
C THR A 72 46.08 -19.06 -38.82
N SER A 73 46.22 -18.98 -37.49
CA SER A 73 45.15 -19.35 -36.56
C SER A 73 43.93 -18.45 -36.72
N VAL A 74 42.74 -19.02 -36.55
CA VAL A 74 41.47 -18.30 -36.65
C VAL A 74 40.76 -18.35 -35.30
N GLY A 75 40.47 -17.19 -34.74
CA GLY A 75 39.72 -17.04 -33.48
C GLY A 75 38.24 -16.77 -33.73
N GLN A 76 37.37 -17.41 -32.96
CA GLN A 76 35.93 -17.17 -32.97
C GLN A 76 35.43 -16.94 -31.54
N VAL A 77 34.62 -15.90 -31.36
CA VAL A 77 34.06 -15.55 -30.05
C VAL A 77 32.92 -16.50 -29.73
N LEU A 78 33.00 -17.15 -28.57
CA LEU A 78 31.91 -17.87 -27.93
C LEU A 78 31.29 -16.96 -26.87
N THR A 79 30.02 -16.62 -27.05
CA THR A 79 29.21 -15.92 -26.05
C THR A 79 28.29 -16.90 -25.34
N VAL A 80 28.35 -16.94 -24.02
CA VAL A 80 27.47 -17.71 -23.14
C VAL A 80 26.59 -16.75 -22.36
N ASN A 81 25.31 -16.71 -22.69
CA ASN A 81 24.32 -15.87 -22.02
C ASN A 81 23.94 -16.46 -20.65
N PRO A 82 23.64 -15.61 -19.64
CA PRO A 82 23.06 -16.07 -18.39
C PRO A 82 21.75 -16.82 -18.62
N LYS A 83 21.51 -17.88 -17.86
CA LYS A 83 20.24 -18.64 -17.93
C LYS A 83 19.11 -17.82 -17.33
N ALA A 84 18.04 -17.61 -18.08
CA ALA A 84 16.85 -16.92 -17.56
C ALA A 84 16.13 -17.80 -16.54
N LEU A 85 15.96 -17.28 -15.33
CA LEU A 85 15.14 -17.87 -14.28
C LEU A 85 13.71 -17.34 -14.36
N THR A 86 12.81 -18.08 -13.72
CA THR A 86 11.44 -17.62 -13.45
C THR A 86 11.24 -17.45 -11.95
N ILE A 87 10.33 -16.56 -11.58
CA ILE A 87 9.94 -16.33 -10.19
C ILE A 87 8.41 -16.24 -10.11
N THR A 88 7.82 -16.81 -9.07
CA THR A 88 6.38 -16.58 -8.81
C THR A 88 6.12 -15.13 -8.41
N ALA A 89 4.86 -14.69 -8.52
CA ALA A 89 4.51 -13.29 -8.28
C ALA A 89 4.92 -12.83 -6.87
N PRO A 90 5.60 -11.68 -6.73
CA PRO A 90 5.93 -11.11 -5.44
C PRO A 90 4.70 -10.46 -4.80
N THR A 91 4.79 -10.11 -3.52
CA THR A 91 3.79 -9.31 -2.81
C THR A 91 4.41 -8.09 -2.16
N ILE A 92 3.65 -7.00 -2.08
CA ILE A 92 4.02 -5.79 -1.33
C ILE A 92 3.07 -5.66 -0.15
N ALA A 93 3.62 -5.62 1.06
CA ALA A 93 2.82 -5.44 2.28
C ALA A 93 2.07 -4.10 2.25
N SER A 94 0.84 -4.09 2.77
CA SER A 94 0.12 -2.83 2.98
C SER A 94 0.81 -1.99 4.05
N LYS A 95 0.81 -0.66 3.88
CA LYS A 95 1.31 0.29 4.87
C LYS A 95 0.26 1.33 5.22
N GLY A 96 0.33 1.88 6.43
CA GLY A 96 -0.45 3.06 6.78
C GLY A 96 0.04 4.32 6.05
N TYR A 97 -0.84 5.28 5.88
CA TYR A 97 -0.48 6.61 5.39
C TYR A 97 0.56 7.26 6.31
N ASP A 98 1.71 7.62 5.74
CA ASP A 98 2.84 8.26 6.43
C ASP A 98 3.38 9.49 5.65
N GLY A 99 2.66 9.94 4.61
CA GLY A 99 3.06 11.05 3.76
C GLY A 99 4.20 10.76 2.78
N THR A 100 4.62 9.50 2.63
CA THR A 100 5.71 9.11 1.71
C THR A 100 5.22 8.21 0.57
N THR A 101 5.93 8.25 -0.56
CA THR A 101 5.71 7.34 -1.70
C THR A 101 6.42 6.00 -1.54
N THR A 102 7.15 5.78 -0.44
CA THR A 102 7.90 4.55 -0.21
C THR A 102 6.96 3.35 -0.14
N ALA A 103 7.24 2.32 -0.97
CA ALA A 103 6.48 1.09 -0.99
C ALA A 103 6.58 0.31 0.32
N GLY A 104 5.62 -0.59 0.55
CA GLY A 104 5.68 -1.52 1.68
C GLY A 104 6.77 -2.57 1.51
N ALA A 105 6.96 -3.38 2.55
CA ALA A 105 7.93 -4.48 2.51
C ALA A 105 7.62 -5.46 1.38
N VAL A 106 8.64 -5.86 0.63
CA VAL A 106 8.52 -6.83 -0.46
C VAL A 106 8.75 -8.24 0.07
N THR A 107 7.87 -9.16 -0.29
CA THR A 107 8.13 -10.60 -0.21
C THR A 107 8.32 -11.13 -1.62
N VAL A 108 9.52 -11.67 -1.89
CA VAL A 108 9.84 -12.26 -3.19
C VAL A 108 9.15 -13.61 -3.35
N GLY A 109 8.86 -13.98 -4.60
CA GLY A 109 8.33 -15.30 -4.92
C GLY A 109 9.40 -16.41 -4.88
N SER A 110 8.99 -17.61 -5.27
CA SER A 110 9.86 -18.77 -5.39
C SER A 110 10.52 -18.80 -6.77
N LEU A 111 11.84 -18.98 -6.79
CA LEU A 111 12.62 -19.10 -8.02
C LEU A 111 12.54 -20.51 -8.60
N SER A 112 12.59 -20.61 -9.93
CA SER A 112 12.72 -21.89 -10.65
C SER A 112 13.46 -21.73 -11.99
N GLY A 113 13.84 -22.86 -12.60
CA GLY A 113 14.58 -22.88 -13.87
C GLY A 113 16.10 -23.05 -13.72
N PHE A 114 16.58 -23.39 -12.52
CA PHE A 114 18.01 -23.61 -12.25
C PHE A 114 18.65 -24.69 -13.13
N VAL A 115 19.97 -24.67 -13.23
CA VAL A 115 20.73 -25.87 -13.60
C VAL A 115 20.62 -26.89 -12.46
N THR A 116 20.53 -28.18 -12.79
CA THR A 116 20.30 -29.24 -11.80
C THR A 116 21.35 -29.22 -10.69
N GLY A 117 20.89 -29.22 -9.43
CA GLY A 117 21.76 -29.21 -8.25
C GLY A 117 22.21 -27.83 -7.79
N GLU A 118 21.95 -26.78 -8.56
CA GLU A 118 22.27 -25.41 -8.20
C GLU A 118 21.08 -24.66 -7.59
N THR A 119 21.41 -23.63 -6.80
CA THR A 119 20.46 -22.65 -6.31
C THR A 119 21.07 -21.25 -6.34
N VAL A 120 20.23 -20.23 -6.52
CA VAL A 120 20.56 -18.82 -6.18
C VAL A 120 19.44 -18.24 -5.33
N THR A 121 19.70 -17.14 -4.65
CA THR A 121 18.70 -16.41 -3.86
C THR A 121 18.38 -15.07 -4.53
N ALA A 122 17.21 -14.50 -4.22
CA ALA A 122 16.80 -13.19 -4.69
C ALA A 122 16.37 -12.32 -3.52
N THR A 123 16.77 -11.05 -3.55
CA THR A 123 16.10 -9.97 -2.81
C THR A 123 15.33 -9.10 -3.80
N GLY A 124 14.31 -8.39 -3.32
CA GLY A 124 13.45 -7.57 -4.16
C GLY A 124 13.21 -6.20 -3.55
N THR A 125 13.28 -5.17 -4.38
CA THR A 125 12.97 -3.78 -4.00
C THR A 125 11.86 -3.26 -4.90
N ALA A 126 10.77 -2.80 -4.29
CA ALA A 126 9.69 -2.16 -5.01
C ALA A 126 10.03 -0.71 -5.34
N ALA A 127 9.64 -0.25 -6.52
CA ALA A 127 9.66 1.15 -6.88
C ALA A 127 8.71 1.96 -5.96
N ALA A 128 8.96 3.26 -5.85
CA ALA A 128 8.05 4.16 -5.14
C ALA A 128 6.66 4.16 -5.82
N TYR A 129 5.62 4.34 -5.00
CA TYR A 129 4.27 4.58 -5.50
C TYR A 129 4.19 5.91 -6.26
N SER A 130 3.22 6.01 -7.18
CA SER A 130 2.99 7.22 -7.97
C SER A 130 2.46 8.41 -7.15
N SER A 131 1.98 8.15 -5.94
CA SER A 131 1.50 9.14 -4.98
C SER A 131 1.72 8.65 -3.55
N ALA A 132 1.78 9.57 -2.59
CA ALA A 132 1.81 9.27 -1.17
C ALA A 132 0.41 9.03 -0.58
N ASN A 133 -0.65 9.29 -1.36
CA ASN A 133 -2.02 9.24 -0.87
C ASN A 133 -2.51 7.81 -0.58
N ALA A 134 -3.45 7.66 0.34
CA ALA A 134 -4.11 6.38 0.56
C ALA A 134 -4.78 5.87 -0.73
N GLY A 135 -4.59 4.59 -1.04
CA GLY A 135 -5.02 4.02 -2.32
C GLY A 135 -4.38 2.67 -2.62
N THR A 136 -4.80 2.09 -3.75
CA THR A 136 -4.24 0.84 -4.29
C THR A 136 -3.38 1.17 -5.52
N TYR A 137 -2.16 0.66 -5.52
CA TYR A 137 -1.16 0.91 -6.55
C TYR A 137 -0.83 -0.42 -7.25
N SER A 138 -1.38 -0.61 -8.45
CA SER A 138 -1.16 -1.83 -9.24
C SER A 138 0.04 -1.66 -10.17
N GLY A 139 0.72 -2.76 -10.49
CA GLY A 139 1.84 -2.74 -11.43
C GLY A 139 3.11 -2.09 -10.89
N VAL A 140 3.27 -2.01 -9.57
CA VAL A 140 4.48 -1.49 -8.95
C VAL A 140 5.64 -2.42 -9.29
N THR A 141 6.65 -1.89 -9.97
CA THR A 141 7.82 -2.67 -10.40
C THR A 141 8.60 -3.15 -9.18
N VAL A 142 8.94 -4.43 -9.17
CA VAL A 142 9.83 -5.06 -8.19
C VAL A 142 11.11 -5.45 -8.92
N THR A 143 12.20 -4.75 -8.62
CA THR A 143 13.53 -5.05 -9.15
C THR A 143 14.19 -6.09 -8.26
N TYR A 144 14.68 -7.17 -8.87
CA TYR A 144 15.34 -8.24 -8.15
C TYR A 144 16.86 -8.13 -8.22
N THR A 145 17.51 -8.48 -7.12
CA THR A 145 18.96 -8.69 -7.06
C THR A 145 19.22 -10.14 -6.73
N LEU A 146 19.90 -10.85 -7.63
CA LEU A 146 20.32 -12.23 -7.39
C LEU A 146 21.60 -12.25 -6.55
N ALA A 147 21.70 -13.23 -5.64
CA ALA A 147 22.90 -13.53 -4.89
C ALA A 147 23.24 -15.02 -4.99
N ASN A 148 24.54 -15.34 -4.88
CA ASN A 148 25.02 -16.71 -4.96
C ASN A 148 24.27 -17.60 -3.94
N GLY A 149 23.89 -18.79 -4.37
CA GLY A 149 23.27 -19.78 -3.50
C GLY A 149 24.19 -20.95 -3.21
N THR A 150 23.59 -22.11 -2.97
CA THR A 150 24.30 -23.36 -2.70
C THR A 150 24.43 -24.21 -3.96
N GLY A 151 25.27 -25.25 -3.90
CA GLY A 151 25.43 -26.21 -5.00
C GLY A 151 26.17 -25.68 -6.22
N GLY A 152 26.93 -24.58 -6.08
CA GLY A 152 27.70 -23.98 -7.18
C GLY A 152 26.94 -22.90 -7.97
N GLY A 153 25.70 -22.57 -7.59
CA GLY A 153 24.92 -21.52 -8.27
C GLY A 153 25.47 -20.12 -8.01
N LEU A 154 26.17 -19.58 -9.02
CA LEU A 154 26.63 -18.18 -9.04
C LEU A 154 25.57 -17.28 -9.66
N ALA A 155 25.23 -16.17 -9.00
CA ALA A 155 24.24 -15.21 -9.50
C ALA A 155 24.56 -14.67 -10.89
N SER A 156 25.85 -14.50 -11.22
CA SER A 156 26.32 -14.03 -12.53
C SER A 156 25.97 -14.98 -13.69
N ASN A 157 25.67 -16.24 -13.41
CA ASN A 157 25.29 -17.23 -14.42
C ASN A 157 23.80 -17.22 -14.74
N TYR A 158 23.02 -16.43 -14.02
CA TYR A 158 21.58 -16.36 -14.15
C TYR A 158 21.12 -14.94 -14.44
N SER A 159 19.98 -14.83 -15.10
CA SER A 159 19.25 -13.57 -15.26
C SER A 159 17.83 -13.74 -14.73
N LEU A 160 17.27 -12.67 -14.19
CA LEU A 160 15.90 -12.65 -13.72
C LEU A 160 15.26 -11.34 -14.13
N ALA A 161 14.11 -11.43 -14.80
CA ALA A 161 13.33 -10.26 -15.16
C ALA A 161 12.67 -9.64 -13.93
N ASN A 162 12.47 -8.31 -13.97
CA ASN A 162 11.71 -7.61 -12.92
C ASN A 162 10.28 -8.15 -12.83
N GLY A 163 9.75 -8.14 -11.61
CA GLY A 163 8.36 -8.50 -11.34
C GLY A 163 7.48 -7.25 -11.20
N THR A 164 6.19 -7.47 -11.02
CA THR A 164 5.25 -6.43 -10.62
C THR A 164 4.32 -6.94 -9.54
N ALA A 165 3.96 -6.08 -8.59
CA ALA A 165 2.98 -6.39 -7.55
C ALA A 165 2.02 -5.22 -7.33
N THR A 166 0.96 -5.49 -6.59
CA THR A 166 0.05 -4.47 -6.09
C THR A 166 0.41 -4.14 -4.64
N GLY A 167 0.55 -2.85 -4.34
CA GLY A 167 0.71 -2.33 -2.99
C GLY A 167 -0.48 -1.47 -2.57
N VAL A 168 -0.66 -1.28 -1.27
CA VAL A 168 -1.78 -0.50 -0.71
C VAL A 168 -1.25 0.45 0.36
N ILE A 169 -1.67 1.71 0.28
CA ILE A 169 -1.59 2.66 1.39
C ILE A 169 -2.98 2.76 2.02
N THR A 170 -3.11 2.34 3.28
CA THR A 170 -4.37 2.45 4.03
C THR A 170 -4.47 3.83 4.68
N LYS A 171 -5.68 4.39 4.76
CA LYS A 171 -5.92 5.63 5.48
C LYS A 171 -5.46 5.55 6.93
N ALA A 172 -4.88 6.63 7.45
CA ALA A 172 -4.57 6.76 8.86
C ALA A 172 -5.83 7.18 9.65
N THR A 173 -5.94 6.78 10.90
CA THR A 173 -7.02 7.27 11.78
C THR A 173 -6.46 8.40 12.65
N PRO A 174 -7.04 9.61 12.61
CA PRO A 174 -6.59 10.73 13.43
C PRO A 174 -6.88 10.47 14.91
N THR A 175 -6.01 10.98 15.78
CA THR A 175 -6.21 10.90 17.24
C THR A 175 -6.86 12.19 17.72
N ILE A 176 -8.02 12.09 18.37
CA ILE A 176 -8.64 13.21 19.09
C ILE A 176 -7.86 13.41 20.40
N THR A 177 -7.20 14.55 20.56
CA THR A 177 -6.36 14.84 21.73
C THR A 177 -7.11 15.64 22.79
N ALA A 178 -8.12 16.42 22.39
CA ALA A 178 -9.09 17.01 23.29
C ALA A 178 -10.49 16.98 22.66
N ALA A 179 -11.49 16.54 23.42
CA ALA A 179 -12.89 16.62 22.99
C ALA A 179 -13.35 18.09 22.93
N PRO A 180 -14.26 18.45 22.00
CA PRO A 180 -14.88 19.78 22.02
C PRO A 180 -15.79 19.94 23.25
N THR A 181 -16.16 21.18 23.55
CA THR A 181 -17.18 21.51 24.55
C THR A 181 -18.49 21.83 23.85
N ALA A 182 -19.60 21.32 24.37
CA ALA A 182 -20.94 21.59 23.87
C ALA A 182 -21.64 22.68 24.70
N SER A 183 -22.36 23.60 24.05
CA SER A 183 -23.25 24.52 24.76
C SER A 183 -24.48 23.79 25.30
N ALA A 184 -25.00 24.26 26.44
CA ALA A 184 -26.27 23.76 26.95
C ALA A 184 -27.42 24.02 25.97
N ILE A 185 -28.44 23.18 26.02
CA ILE A 185 -29.70 23.34 25.29
C ILE A 185 -30.87 23.33 26.27
N THR A 186 -32.05 23.75 25.81
CA THR A 186 -33.29 23.68 26.60
C THR A 186 -34.07 22.41 26.24
N TYR A 187 -34.75 21.81 27.21
CA TYR A 187 -35.61 20.65 27.00
C TYR A 187 -36.58 20.87 25.83
N GLY A 188 -36.65 19.89 24.92
CA GLY A 188 -37.40 19.96 23.67
C GLY A 188 -36.56 20.35 22.45
N GLN A 189 -35.36 20.93 22.62
CA GLN A 189 -34.44 21.19 21.53
C GLN A 189 -33.66 19.92 21.10
N THR A 190 -33.23 19.89 19.85
CA THR A 190 -32.32 18.86 19.34
C THR A 190 -30.85 19.25 19.50
N LEU A 191 -29.94 18.30 19.31
CA LEU A 191 -28.49 18.55 19.31
C LEU A 191 -28.03 19.56 18.25
N ALA A 192 -28.81 19.78 17.19
CA ALA A 192 -28.56 20.86 16.24
C ALA A 192 -28.59 22.27 16.87
N SER A 193 -29.21 22.42 18.05
CA SER A 193 -29.22 23.69 18.82
C SER A 193 -28.02 23.86 19.73
N SER A 194 -27.19 22.82 19.90
CA SER A 194 -25.97 22.88 20.70
C SER A 194 -24.78 23.24 19.80
N THR A 195 -23.99 24.22 20.21
CA THR A 195 -22.77 24.62 19.51
C THR A 195 -21.58 23.87 20.10
N LEU A 196 -20.82 23.19 19.25
CA LEU A 196 -19.52 22.63 19.61
C LEU A 196 -18.43 23.71 19.46
N THR A 197 -17.61 23.90 20.48
CA THR A 197 -16.48 24.84 20.47
C THR A 197 -15.21 24.18 21.00
N GLY A 198 -14.05 24.62 20.51
CA GLY A 198 -12.76 24.00 20.85
C GLY A 198 -12.60 22.58 20.29
N GLY A 199 -11.90 21.74 21.03
CA GLY A 199 -11.50 20.40 20.60
C GLY A 199 -10.26 20.44 19.71
N THR A 200 -9.42 19.42 19.82
CA THR A 200 -8.19 19.29 19.03
C THR A 200 -7.98 17.83 18.63
N ALA A 201 -7.35 17.65 17.47
CA ALA A 201 -6.97 16.36 16.94
C ALA A 201 -5.56 16.43 16.36
N SER A 202 -4.96 15.28 16.06
CA SER A 202 -3.61 15.16 15.48
C SER A 202 -3.48 15.77 14.07
N VAL A 203 -4.59 16.09 13.42
CA VAL A 203 -4.66 16.73 12.10
C VAL A 203 -5.77 17.77 12.07
N ALA A 204 -5.75 18.67 11.07
CA ALA A 204 -6.81 19.64 10.85
C ALA A 204 -8.13 18.97 10.46
N GLY A 205 -9.25 19.50 10.95
CA GLY A 205 -10.60 19.00 10.65
C GLY A 205 -11.66 19.72 11.47
N SER A 206 -12.85 19.14 11.51
CA SER A 206 -14.02 19.70 12.19
C SER A 206 -14.75 18.65 13.03
N PHE A 207 -15.40 19.10 14.11
CA PHE A 207 -16.25 18.28 14.95
C PHE A 207 -17.73 18.56 14.67
N ALA A 208 -18.54 17.51 14.61
CA ALA A 208 -19.99 17.59 14.49
C ALA A 208 -20.67 16.49 15.32
N PHE A 209 -21.87 16.75 15.85
CA PHE A 209 -22.65 15.70 16.50
C PHE A 209 -22.97 14.57 15.52
N THR A 210 -22.88 13.32 15.97
CA THR A 210 -23.22 12.15 15.14
C THR A 210 -24.69 12.11 14.76
N THR A 211 -25.58 12.62 15.62
CA THR A 211 -27.04 12.58 15.42
C THR A 211 -27.68 13.93 15.77
N THR A 212 -27.56 14.90 14.88
CA THR A 212 -28.05 16.28 15.10
C THR A 212 -29.56 16.37 15.39
N ALA A 213 -30.36 15.40 14.93
CA ALA A 213 -31.81 15.34 15.16
C ALA A 213 -32.21 14.81 16.55
N THR A 214 -31.28 14.26 17.34
CA THR A 214 -31.58 13.72 18.67
C THR A 214 -32.02 14.83 19.61
N ALA A 215 -33.15 14.66 20.30
CA ALA A 215 -33.60 15.49 21.42
C ALA A 215 -33.34 14.75 22.74
N PRO A 216 -32.27 15.07 23.48
CA PRO A 216 -31.93 14.34 24.71
C PRO A 216 -32.91 14.66 25.85
N SER A 217 -32.97 13.77 26.82
CA SER A 217 -33.74 14.01 28.06
C SER A 217 -33.12 15.13 28.89
N ALA A 218 -33.92 15.72 29.80
CA ALA A 218 -33.45 16.73 30.74
C ALA A 218 -32.30 16.20 31.61
N GLY A 219 -31.37 17.08 31.99
CA GLY A 219 -30.16 16.73 32.75
C GLY A 219 -28.89 16.75 31.88
N THR A 220 -27.79 16.21 32.40
CA THR A 220 -26.50 16.16 31.69
C THR A 220 -26.22 14.74 31.21
N GLY A 221 -25.89 14.59 29.92
CA GLY A 221 -25.60 13.29 29.31
C GLY A 221 -24.54 13.37 28.22
N ASN A 222 -23.88 12.25 27.94
CA ASN A 222 -22.86 12.17 26.90
C ASN A 222 -23.48 11.93 25.52
N GLN A 223 -23.08 12.76 24.56
CA GLN A 223 -23.56 12.72 23.18
C GLN A 223 -22.39 12.43 22.24
N GLY A 224 -22.63 11.60 21.21
CA GLY A 224 -21.61 11.24 20.22
C GLY A 224 -21.23 12.41 19.31
N VAL A 225 -19.94 12.51 19.00
CA VAL A 225 -19.35 13.51 18.12
C VAL A 225 -18.40 12.81 17.15
N THR A 226 -18.50 13.15 15.87
CA THR A 226 -17.57 12.73 14.82
C THR A 226 -16.60 13.86 14.51
N PHE A 227 -15.32 13.53 14.51
CA PHE A 227 -14.26 14.33 13.92
C PHE A 227 -14.06 13.94 12.46
N THR A 228 -14.17 14.91 11.56
CA THR A 228 -13.92 14.76 10.12
C THR A 228 -12.66 15.54 9.75
N PRO A 229 -11.56 14.86 9.38
CA PRO A 229 -10.36 15.51 8.86
C PRO A 229 -10.65 16.33 7.61
N THR A 230 -9.91 17.42 7.41
CA THR A 230 -9.96 18.17 6.15
C THR A 230 -9.42 17.32 4.99
N ASP A 231 -8.35 16.56 5.24
CA ASP A 231 -7.82 15.56 4.29
C ASP A 231 -8.57 14.24 4.43
N THR A 232 -9.70 14.14 3.72
CA THR A 232 -10.52 12.93 3.68
C THR A 232 -9.96 11.84 2.76
N VAL A 233 -8.93 12.16 1.95
CA VAL A 233 -8.27 11.18 1.07
C VAL A 233 -7.39 10.28 1.92
N ASN A 234 -6.64 10.85 2.86
CA ASN A 234 -5.61 10.12 3.60
C ASN A 234 -6.01 9.72 5.02
N TYR A 235 -7.08 10.32 5.55
CA TYR A 235 -7.52 10.05 6.92
C TYR A 235 -8.96 9.51 6.99
N ASN A 236 -9.17 8.59 7.94
CA ASN A 236 -10.49 8.15 8.37
C ASN A 236 -11.13 9.21 9.30
N THR A 237 -12.44 9.11 9.53
CA THR A 237 -13.09 9.83 10.63
C THR A 237 -12.76 9.19 11.98
N ALA A 238 -12.79 9.98 13.05
CA ALA A 238 -12.70 9.48 14.42
C ALA A 238 -13.94 9.92 15.22
N THR A 239 -14.26 9.22 16.32
CA THR A 239 -15.43 9.54 17.15
C THR A 239 -15.03 9.73 18.61
N THR A 240 -15.74 10.62 19.31
CA THR A 240 -15.66 10.81 20.76
C THR A 240 -17.05 11.13 21.32
N THR A 241 -17.15 11.39 22.62
CA THR A 241 -18.37 11.89 23.25
C THR A 241 -18.13 13.22 23.95
N VAL A 242 -19.15 14.07 24.01
CA VAL A 242 -19.16 15.33 24.77
C VAL A 242 -20.35 15.35 25.72
N SER A 243 -20.18 15.92 26.91
CA SER A 243 -21.31 16.16 27.82
C SER A 243 -22.15 17.34 27.36
N VAL A 244 -23.46 17.13 27.22
CA VAL A 244 -24.45 18.17 26.90
C VAL A 244 -25.39 18.31 28.10
N THR A 245 -25.58 19.55 28.56
CA THR A 245 -26.56 19.87 29.60
C THR A 245 -27.87 20.31 28.95
N VAL A 246 -28.96 19.63 29.29
CA VAL A 246 -30.33 19.95 28.89
C VAL A 246 -31.04 20.61 30.07
N ASN A 247 -31.13 21.93 30.01
CA ASN A 247 -31.82 22.75 30.99
C ASN A 247 -33.33 22.50 30.94
N ALA A 248 -34.00 22.58 32.08
CA ALA A 248 -35.45 22.56 32.12
C ALA A 248 -36.02 23.68 31.23
N ALA A 249 -37.11 23.37 30.52
CA ALA A 249 -37.88 24.41 29.85
C ALA A 249 -38.45 25.39 30.90
N SER A 250 -38.54 26.67 30.54
CA SER A 250 -39.20 27.65 31.41
C SER A 250 -40.66 27.22 31.64
N LEU A 251 -41.03 27.10 32.91
CA LEU A 251 -42.40 26.84 33.30
C LEU A 251 -43.27 28.05 32.91
N PRO A 252 -44.50 27.84 32.40
CA PRO A 252 -45.44 28.93 32.21
C PRO A 252 -45.79 29.57 33.55
N THR A 253 -45.79 30.90 33.63
CA THR A 253 -46.29 31.62 34.79
C THR A 253 -47.79 31.84 34.62
N VAL A 254 -48.56 31.41 35.62
CA VAL A 254 -49.98 31.73 35.73
C VAL A 254 -50.13 32.87 36.71
N THR A 255 -50.67 34.01 36.26
CA THR A 255 -50.97 35.12 37.15
C THR A 255 -52.46 35.20 37.36
N PHE A 256 -52.87 35.06 38.62
CA PHE A 256 -54.22 35.40 39.07
C PHE A 256 -54.19 36.81 39.65
N THR A 257 -54.97 37.73 39.08
CA THR A 257 -55.14 39.07 39.65
C THR A 257 -56.51 39.14 40.36
N PRO A 258 -56.58 38.94 41.68
CA PRO A 258 -57.84 39.05 42.40
C PRO A 258 -58.30 40.52 42.48
N PRO A 259 -59.62 40.79 42.51
CA PRO A 259 -60.14 42.15 42.68
C PRO A 259 -59.86 42.68 44.10
N ALA A 260 -59.70 43.99 44.24
CA ALA A 260 -59.40 44.66 45.51
C ALA A 260 -60.46 44.45 46.62
N SER A 261 -61.69 44.10 46.26
CA SER A 261 -62.74 43.67 47.20
C SER A 261 -63.77 42.77 46.51
N LEU A 262 -64.34 41.82 47.27
CA LEU A 262 -65.44 40.97 46.83
C LEU A 262 -66.66 41.24 47.71
N THR A 263 -67.64 41.97 47.19
CA THR A 263 -68.98 42.09 47.79
C THR A 263 -69.87 40.92 47.36
N TYR A 264 -70.58 40.32 48.31
CA TYR A 264 -71.55 39.25 48.08
C TYR A 264 -72.83 39.84 47.45
N SER A 265 -73.17 39.40 46.24
CA SER A 265 -74.34 39.87 45.49
C SER A 265 -75.30 38.76 45.07
N GLY A 266 -75.14 37.54 45.58
CA GLY A 266 -75.99 36.39 45.24
C GLY A 266 -75.82 35.85 43.81
N SER A 267 -74.92 36.41 43.00
CA SER A 267 -74.63 35.97 41.62
C SER A 267 -73.18 35.48 41.49
N ALA A 268 -72.95 34.48 40.64
CA ALA A 268 -71.60 34.01 40.31
C ALA A 268 -70.80 35.12 39.63
N LYS A 269 -69.54 35.32 40.06
CA LYS A 269 -68.60 36.24 39.40
C LYS A 269 -67.60 35.45 38.57
N THR A 270 -67.38 35.89 37.33
CA THR A 270 -66.37 35.30 36.44
C THR A 270 -65.05 36.05 36.60
N HIS A 271 -63.96 35.31 36.75
CA HIS A 271 -62.60 35.86 36.73
C HIS A 271 -61.79 35.21 35.62
N THR A 272 -61.02 36.00 34.89
CA THR A 272 -60.09 35.52 33.87
C THR A 272 -58.70 35.40 34.49
N ALA A 273 -58.09 34.22 34.38
CA ALA A 273 -56.65 34.09 34.57
C ALA A 273 -55.96 34.29 33.22
N SER A 274 -54.83 35.00 33.20
CA SER A 274 -53.93 34.99 32.06
C SER A 274 -52.75 34.07 32.36
N ALA A 275 -52.39 33.25 31.38
CA ALA A 275 -51.16 32.48 31.39
C ALA A 275 -50.25 33.02 30.29
N THR A 276 -48.97 33.16 30.60
CA THR A 276 -47.95 33.54 29.62
C THR A 276 -46.95 32.38 29.54
N GLY A 277 -46.86 31.72 28.37
CA GLY A 277 -46.02 30.52 28.18
C GLY A 277 -46.47 29.63 27.00
N PRO A 278 -45.85 28.44 26.79
CA PRO A 278 -46.17 27.57 25.67
C PRO A 278 -47.61 27.01 25.71
N SER A 279 -48.11 26.66 24.53
CA SER A 279 -49.50 26.70 24.06
C SER A 279 -50.55 25.79 24.72
N SER A 280 -50.27 25.12 25.85
CA SER A 280 -51.27 24.26 26.49
C SER A 280 -51.18 24.29 28.00
N LEU A 281 -51.95 25.20 28.61
CA LEU A 281 -52.24 25.14 30.03
C LEU A 281 -53.76 25.15 30.21
N THR A 282 -54.32 24.05 30.67
CA THR A 282 -55.74 23.94 31.02
C THR A 282 -55.90 24.25 32.51
N LEU A 283 -56.43 25.43 32.84
CA LEU A 283 -56.85 25.74 34.21
C LEU A 283 -58.29 25.29 34.43
N THR A 284 -58.50 24.37 35.38
CA THR A 284 -59.85 24.05 35.89
C THR A 284 -60.04 24.78 37.22
N TYR A 285 -60.90 25.81 37.23
CA TYR A 285 -61.32 26.48 38.47
C TYR A 285 -62.65 25.90 38.92
N THR A 286 -62.64 25.12 40.00
CA THR A 286 -63.86 24.68 40.68
C THR A 286 -64.24 25.74 41.72
N GLY A 287 -65.14 26.65 41.34
CA GLY A 287 -65.71 27.60 42.28
C GLY A 287 -66.43 26.89 43.43
N ARG A 288 -66.22 27.32 44.67
CA ARG A 288 -66.97 26.84 45.83
C ARG A 288 -68.37 27.45 45.81
N THR A 289 -69.40 26.63 45.63
CA THR A 289 -70.81 27.05 45.56
C THR A 289 -71.50 27.17 46.91
N THR A 290 -70.80 26.99 48.03
CA THR A 290 -71.40 27.03 49.36
C THR A 290 -70.61 27.88 50.35
N ARG A 291 -71.37 28.66 51.14
CA ARG A 291 -70.93 29.43 52.31
C ARG A 291 -70.08 28.59 53.25
#